data_AF-A0AAE0D4S8-F1
#
_entry.id   AF-A0AAE0D4S8-F1
#
_cell.length_a   1.000
_cell.length_b   1.000
_cell.length_c   1.000
_cell.angle_alpha   90.00
_cell.angle_beta   90.00
_cell.angle_gamma   90.00
#
_symmetry.space_group_name_H-M   'P 1'
#
loop_
_entity.id
_entity.type
_entity.pdbx_description
1 polymer ?
#
loop_
_entity_poly.entity_id
_entity_poly.type
_entity_poly.pdbx_seq_one_letter_code
_entity_poly.pdbx_strand_id
1 'polypeptide(L)'
;MKGKIRRDREAFDCDADIFAYVYARLEGTAQTMASPYYAQGGADGAESSDQFMQYLETRYGDPNTEARALDRLRTIRQKEDESFATFLPKFEKELAEGGGGH
;
A
#
# COMPACT_ATOMS: atom_id res chain seq x y z
N MET A 1 -2.80 3.54 0.57
CA MET A 1 -2.65 4.98 0.24
C MET A 1 -2.97 5.31 -1.23
N LYS A 2 -2.38 4.59 -2.21
CA LYS A 2 -2.54 4.86 -3.66
C LYS A 2 -3.99 5.08 -4.13
N GLY A 3 -4.93 4.24 -3.66
CA GLY A 3 -6.35 4.39 -4.00
C GLY A 3 -7.00 5.69 -3.52
N LYS A 4 -6.56 6.23 -2.37
CA LYS A 4 -7.05 7.50 -1.83
C LYS A 4 -6.48 8.68 -2.60
N ILE A 5 -5.18 8.68 -2.89
CA ILE A 5 -4.53 9.68 -3.74
C ILE A 5 -5.23 9.76 -5.11
N ARG A 6 -5.54 8.62 -5.72
CA ARG A 6 -6.27 8.57 -6.99
C ARG A 6 -7.65 9.21 -6.92
N ARG A 7 -8.40 8.96 -5.83
CA ARG A 7 -9.74 9.52 -5.64
C ARG A 7 -9.70 11.02 -5.38
N ASP A 8 -8.73 11.46 -4.61
CA ASP A 8 -8.63 12.85 -4.15
C ASP A 8 -7.71 13.68 -5.07
N ARG A 9 -7.29 13.16 -6.23
CA ARG A 9 -6.27 13.76 -7.10
C ARG A 9 -6.62 15.20 -7.51
N GLU A 10 -7.90 15.46 -7.76
CA GLU A 10 -8.40 16.78 -8.17
C GLU A 10 -8.39 17.80 -7.04
N ALA A 11 -8.24 17.36 -5.78
CA ALA A 11 -8.15 18.25 -4.62
C ALA A 11 -6.71 18.71 -4.33
N PHE A 12 -5.73 18.26 -5.11
CA PHE A 12 -4.32 18.65 -4.98
C PHE A 12 -3.89 19.47 -6.19
N ASP A 13 -3.26 20.62 -5.94
CA ASP A 13 -2.82 21.51 -7.01
C ASP A 13 -1.52 21.00 -7.66
N CYS A 14 -0.67 20.32 -6.88
CA CYS A 14 0.59 19.77 -7.37
C CYS A 14 1.03 18.48 -6.66
N ASP A 15 2.08 17.84 -7.19
CA ASP A 15 2.59 16.58 -6.63
C ASP A 15 3.25 16.77 -5.25
N ALA A 16 3.77 17.97 -4.96
CA ALA A 16 4.29 18.34 -3.66
C ALA A 16 3.21 18.32 -2.56
N ASP A 17 1.97 18.72 -2.88
CA ASP A 17 0.85 18.63 -1.94
C ASP A 17 0.54 17.17 -1.60
N ILE A 18 0.63 16.28 -2.59
CA ILE A 18 0.45 14.84 -2.41
C ILE A 18 1.61 14.25 -1.60
N PHE A 19 2.84 14.69 -1.86
CA PHE A 19 4.03 14.32 -1.09
C PHE A 19 3.89 14.68 0.40
N ALA A 20 3.49 15.92 0.69
CA ALA A 20 3.18 16.38 2.05
C ALA A 20 2.02 15.60 2.68
N TYR A 21 0.96 15.34 1.90
CA TYR A 21 -0.19 14.56 2.34
C TYR A 21 0.20 13.13 2.76
N VAL A 22 1.04 12.46 1.97
CA VAL A 22 1.55 11.12 2.29
C VAL A 22 2.30 11.14 3.62
N TYR A 23 3.21 12.10 3.83
CA TYR A 23 3.94 12.23 5.09
C TYR A 23 3.03 12.49 6.29
N ALA A 24 2.06 13.39 6.14
CA ALA A 24 1.11 13.74 7.18
C ALA A 24 0.19 12.57 7.59
N ARG A 25 0.01 11.59 6.70
CA ARG A 25 -0.80 10.39 6.98
C ARG A 25 -0.01 9.25 7.60
N LEU A 26 1.32 9.36 7.68
CA LEU A 26 2.13 8.46 8.50
C LEU A 26 1.92 8.81 9.97
N GLU A 27 1.95 7.80 10.84
CA GLU A 27 1.74 7.98 12.27
C GLU A 27 2.87 7.29 13.06
N GLY A 28 3.22 7.88 14.22
CA GLY A 28 4.21 7.32 15.15
C GLY A 28 5.58 7.08 14.53
N THR A 29 6.15 5.90 14.79
CA THR A 29 7.51 5.53 14.37
C THR A 29 7.71 5.60 12.86
N ALA A 30 6.69 5.28 12.05
CA ALA A 30 6.80 5.34 10.59
C ALA A 30 7.04 6.77 10.09
N GLN A 31 6.34 7.74 10.69
CA GLN A 31 6.52 9.15 10.35
C GLN A 31 7.90 9.65 10.78
N THR A 32 8.33 9.35 12.01
CA THR A 32 9.67 9.73 12.51
C THR A 32 10.78 9.18 11.62
N MET A 33 10.67 7.92 11.20
CA MET A 33 11.69 7.29 10.37
C MET A 33 11.69 7.79 8.93
N ALA A 34 10.55 8.24 8.40
CA ALA A 34 10.43 8.84 7.08
C ALA A 34 10.81 10.33 7.04
N SER A 35 10.91 11.00 8.20
CA SER A 35 11.21 12.43 8.31
C SER A 35 12.49 12.87 7.56
N PRO A 36 13.62 12.13 7.60
CA PRO A 36 14.81 12.51 6.85
C PRO A 36 14.59 12.51 5.34
N TYR A 37 13.87 11.50 4.82
CA TYR A 37 13.52 11.43 3.40
C TYR A 37 12.56 12.57 3.02
N TYR A 38 11.56 12.83 3.87
CA TYR A 38 10.64 13.94 3.66
C TYR A 38 11.35 15.31 3.62
N ALA A 39 12.30 15.55 4.51
CA ALA A 39 13.06 16.80 4.58
C ALA A 39 14.07 16.96 3.43
N GLN A 40 14.62 15.85 2.92
CA GLN A 40 15.56 15.86 1.79
C GLN A 40 14.85 15.92 0.43
N GLY A 41 13.65 15.36 0.33
CA GLY A 41 13.01 15.03 -0.94
C GLY A 41 13.56 13.73 -1.55
N GLY A 42 13.15 13.48 -2.79
CA GLY A 42 13.55 12.33 -3.60
C GLY A 42 15.04 12.32 -4.00
N ALA A 43 15.41 11.46 -4.95
CA ALA A 43 16.81 11.26 -5.37
C ALA A 43 17.48 12.55 -5.92
N ASP A 44 16.67 13.49 -6.38
CA ASP A 44 17.00 14.80 -6.93
C ASP A 44 16.50 15.96 -6.05
N GLY A 45 16.03 15.66 -4.84
CA GLY A 45 15.34 16.61 -3.97
C GLY A 45 13.89 16.90 -4.40
N ALA A 46 13.35 16.16 -5.38
CA ALA A 46 11.97 16.35 -5.81
C ALA A 46 10.99 15.90 -4.73
N GLU A 47 9.95 16.70 -4.50
CA GLU A 47 8.79 16.35 -3.67
C GLU A 47 7.83 15.46 -4.47
N SER A 48 8.36 14.32 -4.95
CA SER A 48 7.62 13.38 -5.77
C SER A 48 6.88 12.36 -4.92
N SER A 49 5.55 12.35 -5.05
CA SER A 49 4.70 11.41 -4.32
C SER A 49 4.98 9.95 -4.71
N ASP A 50 5.28 9.70 -5.98
CA ASP A 50 5.61 8.37 -6.49
C ASP A 50 6.94 7.86 -5.91
N GLN A 51 7.99 8.69 -5.93
CA GLN A 51 9.28 8.31 -5.34
C GLN A 51 9.14 8.03 -3.84
N PHE A 52 8.35 8.85 -3.14
CA PHE A 52 8.14 8.66 -1.71
C PHE A 52 7.34 7.38 -1.40
N MET A 53 6.30 7.10 -2.16
CA MET A 53 5.54 5.86 -2.05
C MET A 53 6.41 4.63 -2.33
N GLN A 54 7.30 4.70 -3.32
CA GLN A 54 8.25 3.62 -3.60
C GLN A 54 9.27 3.43 -2.47
N TYR A 55 9.77 4.52 -1.89
CA TYR A 55 10.64 4.47 -0.71
C TYR A 55 9.94 3.77 0.46
N LEU A 56 8.69 4.14 0.77
CA LEU A 56 7.91 3.53 1.84
C LEU A 56 7.66 2.04 1.60
N GLU A 57 7.29 1.65 0.37
CA GLU A 57 7.10 0.25 0.00
C GLU A 57 8.38 -0.55 0.14
N THR A 58 9.51 -0.01 -0.32
CA THR A 58 10.81 -0.69 -0.25
C THR A 58 11.28 -0.85 1.19
N ARG A 59 11.01 0.12 2.06
CA ARG A 59 11.55 0.17 3.43
C ARG A 59 10.64 -0.50 4.46
N TYR A 60 9.33 -0.44 4.26
CA TYR A 60 8.32 -0.88 5.23
C TYR A 60 7.27 -1.83 4.65
N GLY A 61 7.22 -2.02 3.33
CA GLY A 61 6.39 -3.06 2.71
C GLY A 61 6.90 -4.45 3.11
N ASP A 62 6.02 -5.44 3.07
CA ASP A 62 6.41 -6.84 3.24
C ASP A 62 6.73 -7.42 1.85
N PRO A 63 8.02 -7.65 1.52
CA PRO A 63 8.43 -8.12 0.20
C PRO A 63 7.90 -9.53 -0.12
N ASN A 64 7.41 -10.26 0.89
CA ASN A 64 6.84 -11.58 0.73
C ASN A 64 5.31 -11.57 0.70
N THR A 65 4.65 -10.41 0.72
CA THR A 65 3.17 -10.35 0.75
C THR A 65 2.55 -11.11 -0.41
N GLU A 66 3.01 -10.86 -1.63
CA GLU A 66 2.49 -11.52 -2.84
C GLU A 66 2.75 -13.03 -2.82
N ALA A 67 3.99 -13.44 -2.53
CA ALA A 67 4.35 -14.86 -2.45
C ALA A 67 3.54 -15.60 -1.36
N ARG A 68 3.38 -14.98 -0.18
CA ARG A 68 2.56 -15.52 0.91
C ARG A 68 1.09 -15.59 0.54
N ALA A 69 0.56 -14.58 -0.15
CA ALA A 69 -0.82 -14.57 -0.61
C ALA A 69 -1.07 -15.67 -1.65
N LEU A 70 -0.14 -15.88 -2.60
CA LEU A 70 -0.21 -16.98 -3.56
C LEU A 70 -0.18 -18.36 -2.88
N ASP A 71 0.69 -18.54 -1.87
CA ASP A 71 0.74 -19.79 -1.11
C ASP A 71 -0.55 -20.02 -0.30
N ARG A 72 -1.14 -18.96 0.28
CA ARG A 72 -2.45 -19.03 0.93
C ARG A 72 -3.56 -19.33 -0.07
N LEU A 73 -3.57 -18.69 -1.24
CA LEU A 73 -4.56 -18.93 -2.30
C LEU A 73 -4.54 -20.39 -2.79
N ARG A 74 -3.36 -21.00 -2.89
CA ARG A 74 -3.21 -22.42 -3.28
C ARG A 74 -3.79 -23.40 -2.25
N THR A 75 -3.85 -22.99 -0.99
CA THR A 75 -4.23 -23.86 0.13
C THR A 75 -5.60 -23.53 0.71
N ILE A 76 -6.13 -22.33 0.46
CA ILE A 76 -7.42 -21.90 0.97
C ILE A 76 -8.54 -22.71 0.31
N ARG A 77 -9.43 -23.24 1.14
CA ARG A 77 -10.64 -23.98 0.74
C ARG A 77 -11.75 -23.62 1.69
N GLN A 78 -12.98 -23.61 1.19
CA GLN A 78 -14.16 -23.47 2.03
C GLN A 78 -14.20 -24.65 3.02
N LYS A 79 -14.31 -24.35 4.32
CA LYS A 79 -14.44 -25.39 5.35
C LYS A 79 -15.84 -26.01 5.34
N GLU A 80 -15.97 -27.21 5.90
CA GLU A 80 -17.24 -27.93 5.99
C GLU A 80 -18.31 -27.17 6.82
N ASP A 81 -17.87 -26.36 7.79
CA ASP A 81 -18.69 -25.54 8.67
C ASP A 81 -18.78 -24.06 8.25
N GLU A 82 -18.19 -23.69 7.10
CA GLU A 82 -18.13 -22.31 6.62
C GLU A 82 -19.12 -22.06 5.48
N SER A 83 -19.92 -20.99 5.60
CA SER A 83 -20.80 -20.57 4.50
C SER A 83 -20.00 -19.91 3.37
N PHE A 84 -20.48 -20.07 2.13
CA PHE A 84 -19.83 -19.47 0.97
C PHE A 84 -19.71 -17.94 1.09
N ALA A 85 -20.73 -17.28 1.65
CA ALA A 85 -20.71 -15.83 1.90
C ALA A 85 -19.60 -15.38 2.88
N THR A 86 -19.11 -16.29 3.72
CA THR A 86 -18.00 -16.04 4.65
C THR A 86 -16.64 -16.36 3.99
N PHE A 87 -16.62 -17.40 3.16
CA PHE A 87 -15.41 -17.84 2.44
C PHE A 87 -15.01 -16.87 1.32
N LEU A 88 -15.97 -16.44 0.50
CA LEU A 88 -15.70 -15.65 -0.70
C LEU A 88 -14.89 -14.37 -0.43
N PRO A 89 -15.21 -13.54 0.59
CA PRO A 89 -14.39 -12.36 0.89
C PRO A 89 -12.95 -12.69 1.29
N LYS A 90 -12.71 -13.85 1.92
CA LYS A 90 -11.35 -14.31 2.27
C LYS A 90 -10.59 -14.70 1.02
N PHE A 91 -11.24 -15.45 0.12
CA PHE A 91 -10.65 -15.83 -1.16
C PHE A 91 -10.32 -14.60 -2.03
N GLU A 92 -11.25 -13.66 -2.17
CA GLU A 92 -11.05 -12.41 -2.92
C GLU A 92 -9.90 -11.57 -2.35
N LYS A 93 -9.76 -11.53 -1.02
CA LYS A 93 -8.63 -10.87 -0.36
C LYS A 93 -7.30 -11.51 -0.76
N GLU A 94 -7.17 -12.84 -0.62
CA GLU A 94 -5.92 -13.54 -0.99
C GLU A 94 -5.63 -13.41 -2.50
N LEU A 95 -6.67 -13.40 -3.33
CA LEU A 95 -6.53 -13.20 -4.78
C LEU A 95 -5.96 -11.80 -5.09
N ALA A 96 -6.53 -10.77 -4.48
CA ALA A 96 -6.07 -9.38 -4.65
C ALA A 96 -4.65 -9.16 -4.11
N GLU A 97 -4.31 -9.75 -2.96
CA GLU A 97 -2.95 -9.68 -2.39
C GLU A 97 -1.92 -10.46 -3.21
N GLY A 98 -2.33 -11.53 -3.90
CA GLY A 98 -1.48 -12.34 -4.78
C GLY A 98 -1.36 -11.81 -6.21
N GLY A 99 -1.83 -10.59 -6.49
CA GLY A 99 -1.73 -9.97 -7.82
C GLY A 99 -2.83 -10.36 -8.82
N GLY A 100 -3.83 -11.15 -8.41
CA GLY A 100 -4.99 -11.49 -9.22
C GLY A 100 -6.15 -10.51 -8.99
N GLY A 101 -6.55 -9.75 -10.00
CA GLY A 101 -7.70 -8.83 -9.88
C GLY A 101 -7.63 -7.56 -10.72
N HIS A 102 -6.74 -7.51 -11.71
CA HIS A 102 -6.61 -6.41 -12.66
C HIS A 102 -7.16 -6.78 -14.03
#